data_AF-A0AAU7DDQ4-F1
#
_entry.id   AF-A0AAU7DDQ4-F1
#
_cell.length_a   1.000
_cell.length_b   1.000
_cell.length_c   1.000
_cell.angle_alpha   90.00
_cell.angle_beta   90.00
_cell.angle_gamma   90.00
#
_symmetry.space_group_name_H-M   'P 1'
#
loop_
_entity.id
_entity.type
_entity.pdbx_description
1 polymer ?
#
loop_
_entity_poly.entity_id
_entity_poly.type
_entity_poly.pdbx_seq_one_letter_code
_entity_poly.pdbx_strand_id
1 'polypeptide(L)'
;MKIRGIAWATLLAFAGILSAGVSLYGLYATIRIDLRQDTALSFLYCALPVLCFPVFLLVRPASRSAFVLSLMALSYLGAYSALNWRTCSELGYCEGVTATVMQTLSTNVVLAFFAVVILMLIAQLVDDRSSIWSHGR
;
A
#
# COMPACT_ATOMS: atom_id res chain seq x y z
N MET A 1 2.21 -6.75 -30.98
CA MET A 1 2.26 -6.84 -29.50
C MET A 1 1.27 -7.89 -29.04
N LYS A 2 1.67 -8.85 -28.19
CA LYS A 2 0.77 -9.90 -27.67
C LYS A 2 -0.17 -9.28 -26.63
N ILE A 3 -1.44 -9.67 -26.60
CA ILE A 3 -2.50 -9.20 -25.67
C ILE A 3 -2.01 -9.13 -24.20
N ARG A 4 -1.13 -10.06 -23.80
CA ARG A 4 -0.50 -10.09 -22.47
C ARG A 4 0.40 -8.89 -22.16
N GLY A 5 1.15 -8.37 -23.12
CA GLY A 5 1.99 -7.18 -22.91
C GLY A 5 1.14 -5.93 -22.67
N ILE A 6 -0.03 -5.86 -23.31
CA ILE A 6 -1.01 -4.79 -23.08
C ILE A 6 -1.60 -4.93 -21.67
N ALA A 7 -2.01 -6.15 -21.29
CA ALA A 7 -2.55 -6.41 -19.95
C ALA A 7 -1.55 -6.12 -18.82
N TRP A 8 -0.27 -6.46 -19.01
CA TRP A 8 0.79 -6.14 -18.05
C TRP A 8 1.00 -4.63 -17.95
N ALA A 9 1.09 -3.93 -19.08
CA ALA A 9 1.27 -2.48 -19.10
C ALA A 9 0.08 -1.72 -18.48
N THR A 10 -1.16 -2.17 -18.73
CA THR A 10 -2.34 -1.55 -18.12
C THR A 10 -2.37 -1.76 -16.60
N LEU A 11 -2.07 -2.96 -16.11
CA LEU A 11 -1.99 -3.24 -14.67
C LEU A 11 -0.96 -2.35 -13.97
N LEU A 12 0.22 -2.18 -14.58
CA LEU A 12 1.25 -1.28 -14.04
C LEU A 12 0.83 0.20 -14.09
N ALA A 13 0.17 0.64 -15.16
CA ALA A 13 -0.34 2.00 -15.25
C ALA A 13 -1.36 2.28 -14.14
N PHE A 14 -2.31 1.38 -13.91
CA PHE A 14 -3.29 1.50 -12.82
C PHE A 14 -2.61 1.46 -11.44
N ALA A 15 -1.65 0.57 -11.23
CA ALA A 15 -0.88 0.50 -9.99
C ALA A 15 -0.12 1.81 -9.74
N GLY A 16 0.48 2.40 -10.78
CA GLY A 16 1.17 3.69 -10.69
C GLY A 16 0.24 4.85 -10.36
N ILE A 17 -0.95 4.92 -10.97
CA ILE A 17 -1.95 5.96 -10.67
C ILE A 17 -2.42 5.86 -9.22
N LEU A 18 -2.78 4.67 -8.76
CA LEU A 18 -3.23 4.45 -7.38
C LEU A 18 -2.11 4.74 -6.38
N SER A 19 -0.88 4.33 -6.69
CA SER A 19 0.31 4.59 -5.90
C SER A 19 0.60 6.10 -5.74
N ALA A 20 0.45 6.86 -6.82
CA ALA A 20 0.54 8.32 -6.79
C ALA A 20 -0.57 8.92 -5.92
N GLY A 21 -1.80 8.43 -6.03
CA GLY A 21 -2.93 8.85 -5.18
C GLY A 21 -2.69 8.61 -3.69
N VAL A 22 -2.18 7.42 -3.32
CA VAL A 22 -1.80 7.09 -1.94
C VAL A 22 -0.68 8.00 -1.42
N SER A 23 0.29 8.33 -2.28
CA SER A 23 1.39 9.23 -1.91
C SER A 23 0.94 10.67 -1.70
N LEU A 24 0.03 11.16 -2.55
CA LEU A 24 -0.61 12.46 -2.37
C LEU A 24 -1.43 12.52 -1.07
N TYR A 25 -2.13 11.44 -0.73
CA TYR A 25 -2.81 11.35 0.56
C TYR A 25 -1.83 11.43 1.73
N GLY A 26 -0.70 10.72 1.67
CA GLY A 26 0.35 10.80 2.69
C GLY A 26 0.88 12.21 2.88
N LEU A 27 1.14 12.93 1.78
CA LEU A 27 1.56 14.34 1.82
C LEU A 27 0.48 15.22 2.46
N TYR A 28 -0.78 15.02 2.09
CA TYR A 28 -1.89 15.75 2.71
C TYR A 28 -2.00 15.46 4.22
N ALA A 29 -1.83 14.21 4.63
CA ALA A 29 -1.83 13.80 6.03
C ALA A 29 -0.68 14.45 6.83
N THR A 30 0.52 14.56 6.25
CA THR A 30 1.66 15.24 6.92
C THR A 30 1.40 16.71 7.23
N ILE A 31 0.62 17.40 6.38
CA ILE A 31 0.31 18.82 6.57
C ILE A 31 -0.76 19.03 7.65
N ARG A 32 -1.60 18.02 7.90
CA ARG A 32 -2.77 18.10 8.80
C ARG A 32 -2.54 17.50 10.19
N ILE A 33 -1.52 16.66 10.37
CA ILE A 33 -1.26 15.95 11.63
C ILE A 33 -0.30 16.74 12.52
N ASP A 34 -0.67 16.90 13.79
CA ASP A 34 0.19 17.41 14.84
C ASP A 34 1.11 16.28 15.33
N LEU A 35 2.39 16.30 14.93
CA LEU A 35 3.39 15.22 15.15
C LEU A 35 3.81 15.04 16.62
N ARG A 36 3.22 15.78 17.56
CA ARG A 36 3.70 15.90 18.93
C ARG A 36 3.34 14.74 19.86
N GLN A 37 2.32 13.93 19.52
CA GLN A 37 1.71 13.02 20.49
C GLN A 37 2.25 11.58 20.44
N ASP A 38 2.76 11.12 19.28
CA ASP A 38 3.47 9.83 19.12
C ASP A 38 4.36 9.85 17.86
N THR A 39 5.60 10.31 18.00
CA THR A 39 6.49 10.59 16.87
C THR A 39 6.70 9.40 15.93
N ALA A 40 6.83 8.17 16.45
CA ALA A 40 7.12 7.00 15.62
C ALA A 40 5.92 6.49 14.81
N LEU A 41 4.74 6.36 15.45
CA LEU A 41 3.52 5.88 14.77
C LEU A 41 2.98 6.91 13.79
N SER A 42 2.97 8.20 14.18
CA SER A 42 2.60 9.29 13.28
C SER A 42 3.57 9.41 12.10
N PHE A 43 4.87 9.20 12.33
CA PHE A 43 5.85 9.14 11.24
C PHE A 43 5.58 7.98 10.29
N LEU A 44 5.34 6.77 10.78
CA LEU A 44 5.02 5.61 9.93
C LEU A 44 3.72 5.82 9.15
N TYR A 45 2.68 6.34 9.80
CA TYR A 45 1.39 6.65 9.17
C TYR A 45 1.54 7.63 7.99
N CYS A 46 2.43 8.60 8.12
CA CYS A 46 2.67 9.60 7.08
C CYS A 46 3.68 9.14 6.01
N ALA A 47 4.82 8.60 6.44
CA ALA A 47 5.93 8.26 5.55
C ALA A 47 5.62 7.06 4.65
N LEU A 48 4.91 6.05 5.15
CA LEU A 48 4.62 4.84 4.36
C LEU A 48 3.78 5.17 3.12
N PRO A 49 2.65 5.91 3.19
CA PRO A 49 1.93 6.33 2.00
C PRO A 49 2.76 7.21 1.06
N VAL A 50 3.52 8.18 1.59
CA VAL A 50 4.39 9.06 0.77
C VAL A 50 5.43 8.27 -0.02
N LEU A 51 6.00 7.23 0.58
CA LEU A 51 7.01 6.37 -0.04
C LEU A 51 6.41 5.35 -1.03
N CYS A 52 5.08 5.20 -1.10
CA CYS A 52 4.42 4.23 -1.98
C CYS A 52 4.83 4.42 -3.45
N PHE A 53 4.78 5.66 -3.96
CA PHE A 53 5.12 5.98 -5.35
C PHE A 53 6.61 5.94 -5.66
N PRO A 54 7.50 6.52 -4.83
CA PRO A 54 8.94 6.33 -4.96
C PRO A 54 9.35 4.85 -4.99
N VAL A 55 8.80 4.02 -4.09
CA VAL A 55 9.12 2.58 -4.04
C VAL A 55 8.64 1.86 -5.29
N PHE A 56 7.42 2.17 -5.77
CA PHE A 56 6.90 1.62 -7.01
C PHE A 56 7.78 1.96 -8.23
N LEU A 57 8.32 3.18 -8.31
CA LEU A 57 9.17 3.60 -9.44
C LEU A 57 10.61 3.09 -9.36
N LEU A 58 11.21 3.12 -8.17
CA LEU A 58 12.65 2.92 -7.97
C LEU A 58 13.03 1.47 -7.71
N VAL A 59 12.17 0.68 -7.05
CA VAL A 59 12.50 -0.71 -6.70
C VAL A 59 12.24 -1.63 -7.89
N ARG A 60 13.32 -2.13 -8.49
CA ARG A 60 13.28 -3.17 -9.53
C ARG A 60 14.07 -4.41 -9.05
N PRO A 61 13.72 -5.63 -9.51
CA PRO A 61 12.59 -6.01 -10.37
C PRO A 61 11.21 -5.93 -9.67
N ALA A 62 10.13 -6.07 -10.45
CA ALA A 62 8.75 -5.96 -9.95
C ALA A 62 8.47 -6.85 -8.73
N SER A 63 9.06 -8.05 -8.68
CA SER A 63 9.00 -8.98 -7.53
C SER A 63 9.41 -8.32 -6.20
N ARG A 64 10.55 -7.62 -6.18
CA ARG A 64 11.01 -6.89 -5.00
C ARG A 64 10.09 -5.73 -4.65
N SER A 65 9.60 -4.97 -5.63
CA SER A 65 8.67 -3.88 -5.34
C SER A 65 7.36 -4.36 -4.72
N ALA A 66 6.77 -5.46 -5.19
CA ALA A 66 5.53 -5.95 -4.57
C ALA A 66 5.79 -6.48 -3.15
N PHE A 67 6.93 -7.11 -2.90
CA PHE A 67 7.29 -7.54 -1.55
C PHE A 67 7.41 -6.33 -0.61
N VAL A 68 8.14 -5.29 -1.01
CA VAL A 68 8.30 -4.07 -0.20
C VAL A 68 6.96 -3.36 -0.03
N LEU A 69 6.16 -3.20 -1.10
CA LEU A 69 4.84 -2.58 -1.02
C LEU A 69 3.88 -3.38 -0.13
N SER A 70 3.97 -4.71 -0.12
CA SER A 70 3.19 -5.57 0.78
C SER A 70 3.57 -5.32 2.25
N LEU A 71 4.86 -5.28 2.55
CA LEU A 71 5.35 -4.96 3.90
C LEU A 71 4.91 -3.55 4.33
N MET A 72 4.99 -2.57 3.43
CA MET A 72 4.55 -1.21 3.68
C MET A 72 3.04 -1.13 3.95
N ALA A 73 2.22 -1.83 3.16
CA ALA A 73 0.76 -1.84 3.34
C ALA A 73 0.37 -2.49 4.68
N LEU A 74 0.99 -3.62 5.05
CA LEU A 74 0.76 -4.27 6.35
C LEU A 74 1.22 -3.38 7.52
N SER A 75 2.39 -2.74 7.38
CA SER A 75 2.91 -1.83 8.40
C SER A 75 2.04 -0.59 8.56
N TYR A 76 1.50 -0.06 7.45
CA TYR A 76 0.58 1.08 7.46
C TYR A 76 -0.75 0.71 8.12
N LEU A 77 -1.31 -0.47 7.81
CA LEU A 77 -2.51 -0.97 8.48
C LEU A 77 -2.27 -1.10 9.99
N GLY A 78 -1.15 -1.69 10.41
CA GLY A 78 -0.80 -1.81 11.82
C GLY A 78 -0.66 -0.47 12.52
N ALA A 79 0.08 0.48 11.93
CA ALA A 79 0.27 1.81 12.49
C ALA A 79 -1.05 2.58 12.59
N TYR A 80 -1.89 2.52 11.55
CA TYR A 80 -3.18 3.20 11.54
C TYR A 80 -4.15 2.56 12.55
N SER A 81 -4.23 1.24 12.62
CA SER A 81 -5.08 0.56 13.60
C SER A 81 -4.63 0.82 15.04
N ALA A 82 -3.33 0.90 15.30
CA ALA A 82 -2.80 1.24 16.63
C ALA A 82 -3.18 2.68 17.04
N LEU A 83 -3.04 3.65 16.12
CA LEU A 83 -3.44 5.03 16.36
C LEU A 83 -4.95 5.14 16.62
N ASN A 84 -5.75 4.42 15.83
CA ASN A 84 -7.21 4.43 15.96
C ASN A 84 -7.66 3.73 17.27
N TRP A 85 -7.03 2.61 17.63
CA TRP A 85 -7.29 1.90 18.89
C TRP A 85 -7.00 2.80 20.09
N ARG A 86 -5.85 3.48 20.09
CA ARG A 86 -5.48 4.40 21.17
C ARG A 86 -6.52 5.51 21.32
N THR A 87 -6.87 6.17 20.22
CA THR A 87 -7.85 7.26 20.21
C THR A 87 -9.20 6.80 20.77
N CYS A 88 -9.69 5.64 20.33
CA CYS A 88 -10.94 5.08 20.82
C CYS A 88 -10.85 4.61 22.29
N SER A 89 -9.69 4.13 22.73
CA SER A 89 -9.45 3.72 24.13
C SER A 89 -9.43 4.92 25.08
N GLU A 90 -8.83 6.04 24.67
CA GLU A 90 -8.81 7.29 25.44
C GLU A 90 -10.21 7.92 25.55
N LEU A 91 -11.06 7.72 24.53
CA LEU A 91 -12.45 8.19 24.51
C LEU A 91 -13.45 7.22 25.15
N GLY A 92 -13.03 6.00 25.54
CA GLY A 92 -13.87 5.03 26.22
C GLY A 92 -14.91 4.30 25.35
N TYR A 93 -14.82 4.37 24.03
CA TYR A 93 -15.77 3.77 23.08
C TYR A 93 -15.21 2.57 22.31
N CYS A 94 -14.18 1.90 22.85
CA CYS A 94 -13.49 0.83 22.12
C CYS A 94 -14.21 -0.51 22.27
N GLU A 95 -14.77 -1.05 21.19
CA GLU A 95 -15.43 -2.37 21.18
C GLU A 95 -14.42 -3.54 21.24
N GLY A 96 -13.29 -3.46 20.53
CA GLY A 96 -12.27 -4.54 20.49
C GLY A 96 -11.23 -4.38 19.37
N VAL A 97 -10.01 -4.91 19.58
CA VAL A 97 -8.85 -4.66 18.69
C VAL A 97 -9.14 -5.10 17.25
N THR A 98 -9.82 -6.24 17.10
CA THR A 98 -10.22 -6.79 15.80
C THR A 98 -11.23 -5.91 15.08
N ALA A 99 -12.19 -5.31 15.80
CA ALA A 99 -13.16 -4.39 15.23
C ALA A 99 -12.47 -3.14 14.69
N THR A 100 -11.51 -2.58 15.44
CA THR A 100 -10.72 -1.43 15.01
C THR A 100 -9.87 -1.74 13.78
N VAL A 101 -9.24 -2.92 13.72
CA VAL A 101 -8.49 -3.36 12.53
C VAL A 101 -9.41 -3.48 11.32
N MET A 102 -10.59 -4.10 11.46
CA MET A 102 -11.55 -4.22 10.36
C MET A 102 -12.08 -2.87 9.89
N GLN A 103 -12.37 -1.96 10.82
CA GLN A 103 -12.79 -0.61 10.49
C GLN A 103 -11.68 0.15 9.75
N THR A 104 -10.42 -0.03 10.18
CA THR A 104 -9.25 0.56 9.51
C THR A 104 -9.07 0.00 8.10
N LEU A 105 -9.24 -1.32 7.93
CA LEU A 105 -9.21 -2.00 6.63
C LEU A 105 -10.25 -1.44 5.64
N SER A 106 -11.42 -1.02 6.15
CA SER A 106 -12.48 -0.45 5.32
C SER A 106 -12.21 0.99 4.85
N THR A 107 -11.13 1.63 5.31
CA THR A 107 -10.81 2.99 4.89
C THR A 107 -10.29 3.01 3.45
N ASN A 108 -10.75 4.00 2.66
CA ASN A 108 -10.41 4.12 1.24
C ASN A 108 -8.90 4.13 0.98
N VAL A 109 -8.11 4.69 1.88
CA VAL A 109 -6.65 4.79 1.71
C VAL A 109 -5.98 3.45 1.92
N VAL A 110 -6.39 2.68 2.94
CA VAL A 110 -5.90 1.32 3.16
C VAL A 110 -6.28 0.44 1.97
N LEU A 111 -7.54 0.52 1.53
CA LEU A 111 -8.01 -0.21 0.34
C LEU A 111 -7.20 0.15 -0.92
N ALA A 112 -6.93 1.43 -1.15
CA ALA A 112 -6.11 1.87 -2.28
C ALA A 112 -4.66 1.35 -2.17
N PHE A 113 -4.08 1.34 -0.98
CA PHE A 113 -2.73 0.82 -0.75
C PHE A 113 -2.66 -0.69 -1.04
N PHE A 114 -3.63 -1.47 -0.55
CA PHE A 114 -3.74 -2.90 -0.87
C PHE A 114 -4.06 -3.15 -2.35
N ALA A 115 -4.86 -2.28 -3.00
CA ALA A 115 -5.12 -2.39 -4.43
C ALA A 115 -3.84 -2.26 -5.26
N VAL A 116 -2.92 -1.35 -4.89
CA VAL A 116 -1.60 -1.24 -5.52
C VAL A 116 -0.83 -2.57 -5.39
N VAL A 117 -0.82 -3.16 -4.19
CA VAL A 117 -0.16 -4.45 -3.93
C VAL A 117 -0.77 -5.57 -4.79
N ILE A 118 -2.10 -5.68 -4.83
CA ILE A 118 -2.81 -6.70 -5.59
C ILE A 118 -2.51 -6.56 -7.09
N LEU A 119 -2.58 -5.34 -7.64
CA LEU A 119 -2.27 -5.09 -9.05
C LEU A 119 -0.83 -5.47 -9.38
N MET A 120 0.12 -5.19 -8.47
CA MET A 120 1.52 -5.58 -8.64
C MET A 120 1.72 -7.10 -8.61
N LEU A 121 1.04 -7.81 -7.72
CA LEU A 121 1.08 -9.27 -7.67
C LEU A 121 0.46 -9.90 -8.92
N ILE A 122 -0.67 -9.37 -9.40
CA ILE A 122 -1.30 -9.83 -10.65
C ILE A 122 -0.36 -9.56 -11.84
N ALA A 123 0.26 -8.38 -11.90
CA ALA A 123 1.21 -8.03 -12.96
C ALA A 123 2.40 -9.01 -12.97
N GLN A 124 2.92 -9.41 -11.82
CA GLN A 124 3.96 -10.44 -11.72
C GLN A 124 3.50 -11.80 -12.23
N LEU A 125 2.30 -12.26 -11.84
CA LEU A 125 1.76 -13.54 -12.31
C LEU A 125 1.58 -13.56 -13.83
N VAL A 126 1.19 -12.43 -14.42
CA VAL A 126 1.09 -12.27 -15.88
C VAL A 126 2.47 -12.32 -16.55
N ASP A 127 3.52 -11.84 -15.88
CA ASP A 127 4.89 -11.82 -16.37
C ASP A 127 5.60 -13.19 -16.20
N ASP A 128 5.52 -13.84 -15.03
CA ASP A 128 6.18 -15.13 -14.74
C ASP A 128 5.68 -16.28 -15.64
N ARG A 129 4.42 -16.26 -16.07
CA ARG A 129 3.94 -17.23 -17.09
C ARG A 129 4.59 -17.04 -18.46
N SER A 130 5.47 -16.05 -18.67
CA SER A 130 6.21 -15.84 -19.92
C SER A 130 7.56 -16.55 -19.91
N SER A 131 8.25 -16.64 -18.76
CA SER A 131 9.58 -17.24 -18.63
C SER A 131 9.54 -18.78 -18.77
N ILE A 132 8.45 -19.40 -18.32
CA ILE A 132 8.20 -20.85 -18.44
C ILE A 132 8.04 -21.29 -19.91
N TRP A 133 7.57 -20.39 -20.79
CA TRP A 133 7.43 -20.67 -22.23
C TRP A 133 8.64 -20.23 -23.07
N SER A 134 9.64 -19.61 -22.44
CA SER A 134 10.87 -19.12 -23.11
C SER A 134 12.02 -20.12 -23.09
N HIS A 135 11.98 -21.17 -22.26
CA HIS A 135 13.03 -22.19 -22.17
C HIS A 135 12.81 -23.38 -23.13
N GLY A 136 11.89 -23.25 -24.08
CA GLY A 136 11.55 -24.30 -25.06
C GLY A 136 11.79 -23.88 -26.51
N ARG A 137 12.87 -23.14 -26.79
CA ARG A 137 13.34 -22.92 -28.16
C ARG A 137 14.86 -22.96 -28.23
#